data_AF-I7LV06-F1
#
_entry.id   AF-I7LV06-F1
#
_cell.length_a   1.000
_cell.length_b   1.000
_cell.length_c   1.000
_cell.angle_alpha   90.00
_cell.angle_beta   90.00
_cell.angle_gamma   90.00
#
_symmetry.space_group_name_H-M   'P 1'
#
loop_
_entity.id
_entity.type
_entity.pdbx_description
1 polymer ?
#
loop_
_entity_poly.entity_id
_entity_poly.type
_entity_poly.pdbx_seq_one_letter_code
_entity_poly.pdbx_strand_id
1 'polypeptide(L)'
;MYKRIQQKIKDADYERDMQEVLEIMNDKREQYLKSKNIIEADPEEPQEQQYEEKQIKVSTCRLCKQNFKATQAALNNHLLSGLHQQKLVEYKKRYSRYLYQMKRLIFKNRLSVHNKLSKLKYFRLAYQFE
;
A
#
# COMPACT_ATOMS: atom_id res chain seq x y z
N MET A 1 15.18 27.29 -51.43
CA MET A 1 14.95 28.43 -50.50
C MET A 1 13.87 28.10 -49.46
N TYR A 2 12.72 27.56 -49.87
CA TYR A 2 11.56 27.22 -49.01
C TYR A 2 11.86 26.33 -47.77
N LYS A 3 12.68 25.27 -47.92
CA LYS A 3 13.02 24.36 -46.80
C LYS A 3 13.76 25.04 -45.63
N ARG A 4 14.56 26.08 -45.89
CA ARG A 4 15.29 26.82 -44.84
C ARG A 4 14.36 27.72 -44.01
N ILE A 5 13.30 28.23 -44.61
CA ILE A 5 12.29 29.05 -43.91
C ILE A 5 11.45 28.16 -42.99
N GLN A 6 11.04 26.98 -43.47
CA GLN A 6 10.29 26.02 -42.65
C GLN A 6 11.10 25.48 -41.46
N GLN A 7 12.42 25.29 -41.62
CA GLN A 7 13.29 24.89 -40.51
C GLN A 7 13.35 25.98 -39.44
N LYS A 8 13.57 27.24 -39.84
CA LYS A 8 13.61 28.38 -38.91
C LYS A 8 12.31 28.60 -38.13
N ILE A 9 11.15 28.33 -38.74
CA ILE A 9 9.85 28.42 -38.05
C ILE A 9 9.72 27.32 -36.99
N LYS A 10 10.14 26.08 -37.30
CA LYS A 10 10.15 24.98 -36.34
C LYS A 10 11.11 25.22 -35.17
N ASP A 11 12.28 25.79 -35.46
CA ASP A 11 13.27 26.13 -34.44
C ASP A 11 12.74 27.24 -33.51
N ALA A 12 12.05 28.24 -34.07
CA ALA A 12 11.43 29.32 -33.28
C ALA A 12 10.22 28.87 -32.44
N ASP A 13 9.42 27.92 -32.94
CA ASP A 13 8.32 27.34 -32.15
C ASP A 13 8.88 26.47 -31.01
N TYR A 14 9.95 25.71 -31.27
CA TYR A 14 10.64 24.93 -30.24
C TYR A 14 11.27 25.81 -29.14
N GLU A 15 11.89 26.94 -29.51
CA GLU A 15 12.43 27.90 -28.55
C GLU A 15 11.34 28.52 -27.66
N ARG A 16 10.15 28.75 -28.22
CA ARG A 16 8.99 29.26 -27.47
C ARG A 16 8.47 28.24 -26.46
N ASP A 17 8.30 26.99 -26.88
CA ASP A 17 7.87 25.90 -25.98
C ASP A 17 8.89 25.68 -24.84
N MET A 18 10.19 25.80 -25.13
CA MET A 18 11.25 25.72 -24.12
C MET A 18 11.19 26.87 -23.10
N GLN A 19 10.87 28.09 -23.54
CA GLN A 19 10.70 29.24 -22.65
C GLN A 19 9.48 29.06 -21.73
N GLU A 20 8.36 28.58 -22.27
CA GLU A 20 7.14 28.30 -21.49
C GLU A 20 7.41 27.25 -20.39
N VAL A 21 8.14 26.18 -20.72
CA VAL A 21 8.54 25.18 -19.72
C VAL A 21 9.42 25.77 -18.61
N LEU A 22 10.37 26.64 -18.96
CA LEU A 22 11.25 27.29 -17.98
C LEU A 22 10.48 28.22 -17.04
N GLU A 23 9.51 28.99 -17.57
CA GLU A 23 8.63 29.83 -16.76
C GLU A 23 7.80 29.00 -15.78
N ILE A 24 7.19 27.91 -16.24
CA ILE A 24 6.42 26.99 -15.38
C ILE A 24 7.30 26.39 -14.27
N MET A 25 8.55 26.03 -14.56
CA MET A 25 9.46 25.52 -13.53
C MET A 25 9.85 26.57 -12.51
N ASN A 26 10.09 27.81 -12.95
CA ASN A 26 10.43 28.92 -12.06
C ASN A 26 9.25 29.28 -11.15
N ASP A 27 8.03 29.35 -11.68
CA ASP A 27 6.82 29.58 -10.89
C ASP A 27 6.62 28.52 -9.81
N LYS A 28 6.80 27.23 -10.15
CA LYS A 28 6.73 26.14 -9.17
C LYS A 28 7.82 26.24 -8.11
N ARG A 29 9.03 26.66 -8.49
CA ARG A 29 10.14 26.89 -7.56
C ARG A 29 9.83 28.04 -6.60
N GLU A 30 9.26 29.14 -7.09
CA GLU A 30 8.83 30.26 -6.26
C GLU A 30 7.70 29.90 -5.31
N GLN A 31 6.70 29.15 -5.77
CA GLN A 31 5.62 28.63 -4.91
C GLN A 31 6.18 27.75 -3.80
N TYR A 32 7.14 26.88 -4.11
CA TYR A 32 7.82 26.05 -3.11
C TYR A 32 8.59 26.90 -2.09
N LEU A 33 9.35 27.90 -2.53
CA LEU A 33 10.09 28.78 -1.63
C LEU A 33 9.16 29.62 -0.74
N LYS A 34 8.05 30.14 -1.29
CA LYS A 34 7.01 30.82 -0.51
C LYS A 34 6.40 29.90 0.56
N SER A 35 6.12 28.64 0.22
CA SER A 35 5.63 27.66 1.21
C SER A 35 6.65 27.33 2.30
N LYS A 36 7.95 27.40 1.99
CA LYS A 36 9.03 27.09 2.92
C LYS A 36 9.37 28.27 3.85
N ASN A 37 9.29 29.51 3.36
CA ASN A 37 9.58 30.72 4.14
C ASN A 37 8.45 31.13 5.12
N ILE A 38 7.32 30.41 5.15
CA ILE A 38 6.32 30.56 6.22
C ILE A 38 6.81 29.94 7.54
N ILE A 39 7.97 29.26 7.55
CA ILE A 39 8.49 28.54 8.73
C ILE A 39 9.67 29.27 9.42
N GLU A 40 10.21 30.38 8.89
CA GLU A 40 11.35 31.08 9.51
C GLU A 40 11.03 32.56 9.76
N ALA A 41 10.31 32.81 10.86
CA ALA A 41 10.23 34.11 11.53
C ALA A 41 10.61 33.92 13.01
N ASP A 42 11.83 34.37 13.32
CA ASP A 42 12.52 34.69 14.58
C ASP A 42 12.39 33.88 15.90
N PRO A 43 13.49 33.79 16.68
CA PRO A 43 13.56 33.13 17.97
C PRO A 43 13.23 34.10 19.11
N GLU A 44 12.24 33.78 19.94
CA GLU A 44 12.14 34.04 21.40
C GLU A 44 10.67 34.05 21.81
N GLU A 45 10.19 32.92 22.34
CA GLU A 45 9.26 32.82 23.48
C GLU A 45 8.97 31.33 23.75
N PRO A 46 8.94 30.86 25.00
CA PRO A 46 8.70 29.46 25.32
C PRO A 46 7.21 29.14 25.13
N GLN A 47 6.82 28.82 23.89
CA GLN A 47 5.47 28.36 23.61
C GLN A 47 5.27 26.94 24.13
N GLU A 48 4.34 26.81 25.06
CA GLU A 48 3.80 25.56 25.57
C GLU A 48 3.43 24.65 24.39
N GLN A 49 4.15 23.53 24.27
CA GLN A 49 3.89 22.52 23.26
C GLN A 49 2.50 21.91 23.51
N GLN A 50 1.48 22.46 22.84
CA GLN A 50 0.22 21.76 22.62
C GLN A 50 0.52 20.55 21.73
N TYR A 51 0.78 19.41 22.37
CA TYR A 51 0.83 18.12 21.71
C TYR A 51 -0.56 17.83 21.15
N GLU A 52 -0.77 18.05 19.85
CA GLU A 52 -1.88 17.43 19.14
C GLU A 52 -1.78 15.92 19.34
N GLU A 53 -2.67 15.36 20.15
CA GLU A 53 -2.90 13.92 20.27
C GLU A 53 -3.39 13.38 18.92
N LYS A 54 -2.44 13.13 18.00
CA LYS A 54 -2.72 12.38 16.78
C LYS A 54 -3.24 11.02 17.20
N GLN A 55 -4.55 10.80 17.05
CA GLN A 55 -5.22 9.55 17.35
C GLN A 55 -4.44 8.39 16.71
N ILE A 56 -3.76 7.61 17.55
CA ILE A 56 -2.94 6.50 17.09
C ILE A 56 -3.90 5.43 16.57
N LYS A 57 -3.97 5.27 15.25
CA LYS A 57 -4.74 4.19 14.63
C LYS A 57 -4.20 2.84 15.12
N VAL A 58 -5.09 1.93 15.52
CA VAL A 58 -4.75 0.59 16.00
C VAL A 58 -5.20 -0.43 14.97
N SER A 59 -4.34 -1.41 14.68
CA SER A 59 -4.60 -2.53 13.77
C SER A 59 -4.58 -3.85 14.53
N THR A 60 -5.37 -4.83 14.08
CA THR A 60 -5.49 -6.15 14.72
C THR A 60 -5.00 -7.25 13.79
N CYS A 61 -4.10 -8.11 14.28
CA CYS A 61 -3.69 -9.31 13.56
C CYS A 61 -4.67 -10.46 13.81
N ARG A 62 -5.31 -11.00 12.77
CA ARG A 62 -6.28 -12.12 12.90
C ARG A 62 -5.65 -13.41 13.41
N LEU A 63 -4.43 -13.73 12.94
CA LEU A 63 -3.70 -14.93 13.38
C LEU A 63 -3.32 -14.85 14.86
N CYS A 64 -2.85 -13.67 15.30
CA CYS A 64 -2.36 -13.49 16.66
C CYS A 64 -3.46 -13.05 17.65
N LYS A 65 -4.56 -12.50 17.16
CA LYS A 65 -5.61 -11.78 17.92
C LYS A 65 -5.04 -10.65 18.78
N GLN A 66 -3.97 -10.02 18.31
CA GLN A 66 -3.27 -8.95 19.01
C GLN A 66 -3.41 -7.63 18.27
N ASN A 67 -3.56 -6.56 19.06
CA ASN A 67 -3.62 -5.20 18.58
C ASN A 67 -2.22 -4.58 18.58
N PHE A 68 -1.90 -3.82 17.55
CA PHE A 68 -0.64 -3.08 17.42
C PHE A 68 -0.90 -1.72 16.78
N LYS A 69 0.03 -0.77 16.97
CA LYS A 69 -0.06 0.55 16.34
C LYS A 69 -0.04 0.38 14.82
N ALA A 70 -0.92 1.08 14.09
CA ALA A 70 -1.00 1.02 12.63
C ALA A 70 0.15 1.81 11.96
N THR A 71 1.38 1.52 12.38
CA THR A 71 2.62 2.06 11.82
C THR A 71 3.40 0.93 11.16
N GLN A 72 4.15 1.25 10.10
CA GLN A 72 4.94 0.24 9.38
C GLN A 72 5.97 -0.45 10.29
N ALA A 73 6.61 0.31 11.18
CA ALA A 73 7.58 -0.24 12.13
C ALA A 73 6.94 -1.24 13.11
N ALA A 74 5.77 -0.93 13.66
CA ALA A 74 5.05 -1.84 14.54
C ALA A 74 4.55 -3.09 13.81
N LEU A 75 4.13 -2.96 12.56
CA LEU A 75 3.79 -4.10 11.71
C LEU A 75 4.99 -5.02 11.48
N ASN A 76 6.14 -4.46 11.08
CA ASN A 76 7.34 -5.26 10.82
C ASN A 76 7.81 -5.99 12.09
N ASN A 77 7.82 -5.30 13.22
CA ASN A 77 8.17 -5.91 14.51
C ASN A 77 7.18 -7.01 14.91
N HIS A 78 5.88 -6.81 14.67
CA HIS A 78 4.87 -7.83 14.92
C HIS A 78 5.08 -9.07 14.03
N LEU A 79 5.32 -8.88 12.73
CA LEU A 79 5.54 -9.98 11.78
C LEU A 79 6.81 -10.79 12.10
N LEU A 80 7.86 -10.12 12.58
CA LEU A 80 9.11 -10.76 12.98
C LEU A 80 9.06 -11.36 14.39
N SER A 81 8.01 -11.10 15.16
CA SER A 81 7.87 -11.65 16.50
C SER A 81 7.80 -13.18 16.48
N GLY A 82 8.50 -13.82 17.42
CA GLY A 82 8.53 -15.29 17.53
C GLY A 82 7.13 -15.89 17.70
N LEU A 83 6.25 -15.21 18.43
CA LEU A 83 4.85 -15.62 18.61
C LEU A 83 4.07 -15.62 17.29
N HIS A 84 4.23 -14.58 16.46
CA HIS A 84 3.59 -14.53 15.15
C HIS A 84 4.10 -15.66 14.25
N GLN A 85 5.42 -15.88 14.22
CA GLN A 85 6.03 -16.93 13.43
C GLN A 85 5.56 -18.33 13.86
N GLN A 86 5.48 -18.60 15.16
CA GLN A 86 4.97 -19.87 15.68
C GLN A 86 3.52 -20.10 15.25
N LYS A 87 2.62 -19.12 15.45
CA LYS A 87 1.21 -19.22 15.04
C LYS A 87 1.08 -19.37 13.53
N LEU A 88 1.91 -18.69 12.75
CA LEU A 88 1.95 -18.82 11.29
C LEU A 88 2.34 -20.24 10.84
N VAL A 89 3.35 -20.84 11.48
CA VAL A 89 3.77 -22.23 11.21
C VAL A 89 2.65 -23.21 11.56
N GLU A 90 2.00 -23.05 12.70
CA GLU A 90 0.85 -23.87 13.07
C GLU A 90 -0.29 -23.74 12.06
N TYR A 91 -0.63 -22.51 11.68
CA TYR A 91 -1.66 -22.24 10.69
C TYR A 91 -1.34 -22.94 9.36
N LYS A 92 -0.09 -22.85 8.86
CA LYS A 92 0.35 -23.56 7.66
C LYS A 92 0.17 -25.07 7.77
N LYS A 93 0.50 -25.67 8.92
CA LYS A 93 0.30 -27.11 9.17
C LYS A 93 -1.18 -27.50 9.18
N ARG A 94 -2.06 -26.69 9.79
CA ARG A 94 -3.50 -26.94 9.77
C ARG A 94 -4.06 -26.82 8.37
N TYR A 95 -3.65 -25.78 7.63
CA TYR A 95 -4.09 -25.54 6.26
C TYR A 95 -3.65 -26.64 5.30
N SER A 96 -2.41 -27.14 5.43
CA SER A 96 -1.95 -28.27 4.60
C SER A 96 -2.74 -29.56 4.87
N ARG A 97 -3.05 -29.85 6.15
CA ARG A 97 -3.94 -30.97 6.52
C ARG A 97 -5.34 -30.80 5.95
N TYR A 98 -5.89 -29.59 6.03
CA TYR A 98 -7.18 -29.27 5.45
C TYR A 98 -7.21 -29.53 3.93
N LEU A 99 -6.22 -29.01 3.19
CA LEU A 99 -6.10 -29.25 1.75
C LEU A 99 -5.96 -30.73 1.41
N TYR A 100 -5.19 -31.49 2.20
CA TYR A 100 -5.06 -32.93 2.02
C TYR A 100 -6.41 -33.65 2.21
N GLN A 101 -7.16 -33.32 3.26
CA GLN A 101 -8.48 -33.89 3.51
C GLN A 101 -9.45 -33.55 2.37
N MET A 102 -9.44 -32.29 1.91
CA MET A 102 -10.28 -31.84 0.80
C MET A 102 -9.97 -32.57 -0.50
N LYS A 103 -8.68 -32.71 -0.86
CA LYS A 103 -8.26 -33.51 -2.02
C LYS A 103 -8.75 -34.95 -1.88
N ARG A 104 -8.54 -35.58 -0.73
CA ARG A 104 -8.99 -36.96 -0.47
C ARG A 104 -10.50 -37.12 -0.65
N LEU A 105 -11.31 -36.16 -0.17
CA LEU A 105 -12.76 -36.19 -0.33
C LEU A 105 -13.19 -36.04 -1.80
N ILE A 106 -12.54 -35.17 -2.55
CA ILE A 106 -12.81 -34.97 -3.98
C ILE A 106 -12.48 -36.24 -4.78
N PHE A 107 -11.31 -36.84 -4.54
CA PHE A 107 -10.86 -38.05 -5.24
C PHE A 107 -11.68 -39.29 -4.86
N LYS A 108 -12.01 -39.47 -3.57
CA LYS A 108 -12.82 -40.62 -3.13
C LYS A 108 -14.24 -40.59 -3.64
N ASN A 109 -14.86 -39.40 -3.74
CA ASN A 109 -16.26 -39.29 -4.09
C ASN A 109 -16.53 -39.24 -5.61
N ARG A 110 -15.53 -39.52 -6.48
CA ARG A 110 -15.62 -39.36 -7.96
C ARG A 110 -16.60 -38.24 -8.31
N LEU A 111 -16.35 -37.04 -7.76
CA LEU A 111 -17.34 -35.96 -7.81
C LEU A 111 -17.63 -35.64 -9.27
N SER A 112 -18.70 -36.23 -9.79
CA SER A 112 -19.24 -35.90 -11.10
C SER A 112 -19.44 -34.39 -11.11
N VAL A 113 -18.91 -33.75 -12.15
CA VAL A 113 -18.93 -32.30 -12.34
C VAL A 113 -20.35 -31.73 -12.22
N HIS A 114 -21.39 -32.57 -12.39
CA HIS A 114 -22.80 -32.25 -12.28
C HIS A 114 -23.31 -31.95 -10.86
N ASN A 115 -22.67 -32.42 -9.79
CA ASN A 115 -23.12 -32.12 -8.42
C ASN A 115 -22.54 -30.78 -7.91
N LYS A 116 -23.03 -29.67 -8.46
CA LYS A 116 -22.60 -28.29 -8.14
C LYS A 116 -22.86 -27.90 -6.67
N LEU A 117 -23.85 -28.51 -6.01
CA LEU A 117 -24.23 -28.18 -4.63
C LEU A 117 -23.23 -28.67 -3.58
N SER A 118 -22.62 -29.84 -3.78
CA SER A 118 -21.56 -30.33 -2.87
C SER A 118 -20.28 -29.51 -3.00
N LYS A 119 -19.94 -29.00 -4.20
CA LYS A 119 -18.84 -28.03 -4.40
C LYS A 119 -19.04 -26.77 -3.55
N LEU A 120 -20.26 -26.23 -3.48
CA LEU A 120 -20.61 -25.07 -2.64
C LEU A 120 -20.47 -25.37 -1.14
N LYS A 121 -20.85 -26.57 -0.68
CA LYS A 121 -20.70 -26.97 0.74
C LYS A 121 -19.23 -27.00 1.16
N TYR A 122 -18.37 -27.59 0.34
CA TYR A 122 -16.92 -27.64 0.60
C TYR A 122 -16.26 -26.25 0.47
N PHE A 123 -16.73 -25.42 -0.47
CA PHE A 123 -16.27 -24.04 -0.59
C PHE A 123 -16.65 -23.19 0.63
N ARG A 124 -17.86 -23.34 1.18
CA ARG A 124 -18.29 -22.69 2.43
C ARG A 124 -17.47 -23.15 3.63
N LEU A 125 -17.17 -24.45 3.73
CA LEU A 125 -16.29 -24.98 4.77
C LEU A 125 -14.84 -24.45 4.65
N ALA A 126 -14.36 -24.21 3.44
CA ALA A 126 -13.06 -23.56 3.20
C ALA A 126 -13.08 -22.09 3.66
N TYR A 127 -14.21 -21.40 3.47
CA TYR A 127 -14.40 -20.01 3.88
C TYR A 127 -14.49 -19.86 5.40
N GLN A 128 -14.93 -20.90 6.11
CA GLN A 128 -15.01 -20.94 7.57
C GLN A 128 -13.71 -21.36 8.27
N PHE A 129 -12.60 -21.53 7.55
CA PHE A 129 -11.28 -21.89 8.10
C PHE A 129 -10.59 -20.73 8.86
N GLU A 130 -11.35 -19.84 9.49
CA GLU A 130 -10.83 -18.76 10.33
C GLU A 130 -10.36 -19.24 11.71
#